data_AF-A0A7V1Z679-F1
#
_entry.id   AF-A0A7V1Z679-F1
#
_cell.length_a   1.000
_cell.length_b   1.000
_cell.length_c   1.000
_cell.angle_alpha   90.00
_cell.angle_beta   90.00
_cell.angle_gamma   90.00
#
_symmetry.space_group_name_H-M   'P 1'
#
loop_
_entity.id
_entity.type
_entity.pdbx_description
1 polymer ?
#
loop_
_entity_poly.entity_id
_entity_poly.type
_entity_poly.pdbx_seq_one_letter_code
_entity_poly.pdbx_strand_id
1 'polypeptide(L)'
;MARMNRAEAFGDSVSGLRGWKVRLPSGRPLATPAIANGRLSLGGGFGTYEFYALDAIEGRILWQHRTSDDGPTAAVVEDGLIAYNTQGCSLEVLTTERKSVWRLWLGDRLLSMPASCAGRVYMT
;
A
#
# COMPACT_ATOMS: atom_id res chain seq x y z
N MET A 1 12.75 -22.52 -7.98
CA MET A 1 12.93 -21.38 -7.04
C MET A 1 12.71 -20.08 -7.83
N ALA A 2 11.55 -19.44 -7.68
CA ALA A 2 11.07 -18.41 -8.61
C ALA A 2 11.63 -17.01 -8.31
N ARG A 3 12.09 -16.32 -9.37
CA ARG A 3 12.67 -14.96 -9.39
C ARG A 3 11.64 -13.83 -9.15
N MET A 4 10.73 -13.96 -8.18
CA MET A 4 9.47 -13.18 -8.19
C MET A 4 9.50 -11.80 -7.49
N ASN A 5 10.67 -11.19 -7.25
CA ASN A 5 10.78 -9.95 -6.44
C ASN A 5 11.62 -8.82 -7.08
N ARG A 6 11.97 -8.90 -8.37
CA ARG A 6 12.83 -7.89 -9.01
C ARG A 6 12.01 -7.03 -9.97
N ALA A 7 12.12 -5.71 -9.83
CA ALA A 7 11.58 -4.79 -10.80
C ALA A 7 12.35 -4.90 -12.12
N GLU A 8 11.63 -4.80 -13.23
CA GLU A 8 12.14 -4.80 -14.59
C GLU A 8 12.13 -3.38 -15.12
N ALA A 9 13.16 -2.97 -15.87
CA ALA A 9 13.19 -1.64 -16.46
C ALA A 9 12.04 -1.45 -17.46
N PHE A 10 11.46 -0.26 -17.46
CA PHE A 10 10.44 0.17 -18.40
C PHE A 10 10.94 1.39 -19.18
N GLY A 11 10.68 1.40 -20.48
CA GLY A 11 10.87 2.55 -21.34
C GLY A 11 9.76 2.58 -22.39
N ASP A 12 9.14 3.74 -22.58
CA ASP A 12 8.25 4.02 -23.69
C ASP A 12 8.98 4.84 -24.74
N SER A 13 9.07 4.31 -25.96
CA SER A 13 9.76 4.98 -27.07
C SER A 13 8.99 6.18 -27.62
N VAL A 14 7.68 6.26 -27.39
CA VAL A 14 6.84 7.36 -27.88
C VAL A 14 6.91 8.57 -26.96
N SER A 15 6.60 8.39 -25.67
CA SER A 15 6.65 9.49 -24.70
C SER A 15 8.06 9.77 -24.15
N GLY A 16 9.00 8.84 -24.32
CA GLY A 16 10.31 8.89 -23.68
C GLY A 16 10.28 8.58 -22.17
N LEU A 17 9.13 8.23 -21.60
CA LEU A 17 8.99 7.87 -20.19
C LEU A 17 9.84 6.63 -19.88
N ARG A 18 10.51 6.67 -18.73
CA ARG A 18 11.32 5.58 -18.21
C ARG A 18 10.94 5.29 -16.77
N GLY A 19 11.13 4.06 -16.35
CA GLY A 19 10.85 3.65 -14.98
C GLY A 19 11.05 2.16 -14.81
N TRP A 20 10.19 1.56 -14.01
CA TRP A 20 10.23 0.14 -13.72
C TRP A 20 8.83 -0.47 -13.69
N LYS A 21 8.76 -1.78 -13.88
CA LYS A 21 7.57 -2.63 -13.76
C LYS A 21 7.87 -3.71 -12.76
N VAL A 22 6.93 -3.98 -11.86
CA VAL A 22 7.05 -5.08 -10.90
C VAL A 22 5.77 -5.90 -10.95
N ARG A 23 5.92 -7.22 -10.89
CA ARG A 23 4.79 -8.13 -10.70
C ARG A 23 4.68 -8.43 -9.22
N LEU A 24 3.55 -8.05 -8.61
CA LEU A 24 3.29 -8.39 -7.22
C LEU A 24 2.87 -9.86 -7.09
N PRO A 25 3.24 -10.53 -5.98
CA PRO A 25 2.98 -11.96 -5.79
C PRO A 25 1.51 -12.38 -5.93
N SER A 26 0.56 -11.53 -5.53
CA SER A 26 -0.87 -11.85 -5.58
C SER A 26 -1.42 -11.95 -7.01
N GLY A 27 -0.81 -11.26 -7.97
CA GLY A 27 -1.31 -11.18 -9.36
C GLY A 27 -2.72 -10.60 -9.49
N ARG A 28 -3.23 -9.94 -8.45
CA ARG A 28 -4.60 -9.40 -8.36
C ARG A 28 -4.66 -7.90 -8.66
N PRO A 29 -5.86 -7.34 -8.90
CA PRO A 29 -6.05 -5.89 -8.99
C PRO A 29 -5.46 -5.17 -7.78
N LEU A 30 -4.94 -3.97 -7.98
CA LEU A 30 -4.22 -3.21 -6.96
C LEU A 30 -5.02 -1.98 -6.57
N ALA A 31 -4.91 -1.56 -5.31
CA ALA A 31 -5.41 -0.26 -4.87
C ALA A 31 -4.53 0.88 -5.43
N THR A 32 -4.95 2.13 -5.22
CA THR A 32 -4.13 3.29 -5.58
C THR A 32 -2.86 3.33 -4.71
N PRO A 33 -1.65 3.46 -5.29
CA PRO A 33 -0.41 3.58 -4.52
C PRO A 33 -0.29 4.95 -3.85
N ALA A 34 0.33 4.99 -2.67
CA ALA A 34 0.75 6.21 -1.99
C ALA A 34 2.27 6.28 -1.93
N ILE A 35 2.86 7.45 -2.21
CA ILE A 35 4.32 7.62 -2.23
C ILE A 35 4.72 8.74 -1.26
N ALA A 36 5.65 8.44 -0.35
CA ALA A 36 6.30 9.43 0.50
C ALA A 36 7.72 8.98 0.85
N ASN A 37 8.66 9.93 0.95
CA ASN A 37 10.04 9.66 1.38
C ASN A 37 10.72 8.49 0.63
N GLY A 38 10.52 8.42 -0.69
CA GLY A 38 11.11 7.37 -1.53
C GLY A 38 10.50 5.97 -1.36
N ARG A 39 9.39 5.83 -0.62
CA ARG A 39 8.68 4.56 -0.45
C ARG A 39 7.28 4.64 -1.05
N LEU A 40 6.92 3.61 -1.79
CA LEU A 40 5.59 3.40 -2.34
C LEU A 40 4.86 2.37 -1.47
N SER A 41 3.71 2.75 -0.91
CA SER A 41 2.82 1.91 -0.12
C SER A 41 1.60 1.51 -0.95
N LEU A 42 1.22 0.24 -0.91
CA LEU A 42 0.22 -0.30 -1.83
C LEU A 42 -0.59 -1.43 -1.21
N GLY A 43 -1.90 -1.19 -1.05
CA GLY A 43 -2.86 -2.23 -0.70
C GLY A 43 -3.15 -3.14 -1.89
N GLY A 44 -3.26 -4.44 -1.63
CA GLY A 44 -3.65 -5.45 -2.61
C GLY A 44 -5.13 -5.41 -2.99
N GLY A 45 -5.96 -4.59 -2.35
CA GLY A 45 -7.36 -4.41 -2.70
C GLY A 45 -8.26 -5.60 -2.35
N PHE A 46 -9.52 -5.54 -2.79
CA PHE A 46 -10.59 -6.48 -2.42
C PHE A 46 -10.26 -7.95 -2.70
N GLY A 47 -10.58 -8.82 -1.75
CA GLY A 47 -10.30 -10.26 -1.83
C GLY A 47 -8.81 -10.61 -1.71
N THR A 48 -8.01 -9.70 -1.15
CA THR A 48 -6.58 -9.90 -0.83
C THR A 48 -6.34 -9.53 0.62
N TYR A 49 -5.27 -10.08 1.20
CA TYR A 49 -4.78 -9.75 2.54
C TYR A 49 -3.38 -9.15 2.47
N GLU A 50 -2.96 -8.71 1.28
CA GLU A 50 -1.59 -8.30 1.04
C GLU A 50 -1.48 -6.78 1.02
N PHE A 51 -0.53 -6.25 1.77
CA PHE A 51 -0.09 -4.86 1.70
C PHE A 51 1.41 -4.83 1.46
N TYR A 52 1.87 -3.94 0.59
CA TYR A 52 3.26 -3.89 0.16
C TYR A 52 3.87 -2.52 0.43
N ALA A 53 5.17 -2.50 0.73
CA ALA A 53 6.00 -1.33 0.51
C ALA A 53 7.12 -1.64 -0.47
N LEU A 54 7.33 -0.72 -1.39
CA LEU A 54 8.32 -0.78 -2.44
C LEU A 54 9.24 0.42 -2.37
N ASP A 55 10.47 0.24 -2.82
CA ASP A 55 11.35 1.36 -3.14
C ASP A 55 10.79 2.08 -4.36
N ALA A 56 10.51 3.39 -4.24
CA ALA A 56 9.87 4.13 -5.33
C ALA A 56 10.81 4.34 -6.54
N ILE A 57 12.12 4.30 -6.32
CA ILE A 57 13.13 4.53 -7.36
C ILE A 57 13.48 3.21 -8.06
N GLU A 58 13.69 2.16 -7.28
CA GLU A 58 14.15 0.86 -7.80
C GLU A 58 13.02 -0.13 -8.07
N GLY A 59 11.82 0.10 -7.53
CA GLY A 59 10.68 -0.79 -7.68
C GLY A 59 10.77 -2.12 -6.95
N ARG A 60 11.84 -2.32 -6.16
CA ARG A 60 12.00 -3.55 -5.37
C ARG A 60 11.03 -3.55 -4.20
N ILE A 61 10.47 -4.71 -3.90
CA ILE A 61 9.64 -4.91 -2.71
C ILE A 61 10.55 -4.83 -1.48
N LEU A 62 10.32 -3.83 -0.63
CA LEU A 62 11.01 -3.67 0.65
C LEU A 62 10.45 -4.63 1.69
N TRP A 63 9.12 -4.71 1.76
CA TRP A 63 8.42 -5.67 2.60
C TRP A 63 7.01 -5.95 2.08
N GLN A 64 6.50 -7.10 2.52
CA GLN A 64 5.10 -7.48 2.42
C GLN A 64 4.53 -7.63 3.83
N HIS A 65 3.31 -7.15 4.02
CA HIS A 65 2.53 -7.29 5.24
C HIS A 65 1.27 -8.06 4.90
N ARG A 66 0.92 -9.03 5.75
CA ARG A 66 -0.37 -9.69 5.69
C ARG A 66 -1.30 -8.96 6.65
N THR A 67 -2.31 -8.30 6.11
CA THR A 67 -3.32 -7.60 6.89
C THR A 67 -4.12 -8.59 7.73
N SER A 68 -4.71 -8.09 8.80
CA SER A 68 -5.52 -8.93 9.70
C SER A 68 -6.88 -9.31 9.12
N ASP A 69 -7.25 -8.66 8.02
CA ASP A 69 -8.55 -8.74 7.39
C ASP A 69 -8.43 -8.39 5.89
N ASP A 70 -9.41 -8.75 5.08
CA ASP A 70 -9.31 -8.60 3.63
C ASP A 70 -9.50 -7.15 3.16
N GLY A 71 -9.12 -6.93 1.90
CA GLY A 71 -9.36 -5.67 1.19
C GLY A 71 -8.68 -4.45 1.80
N PRO A 72 -7.34 -4.46 2.00
CA PRO A 72 -6.65 -3.21 2.29
C PRO A 72 -6.94 -2.18 1.21
N THR A 73 -7.47 -1.02 1.63
CA THR A 73 -7.78 0.09 0.75
C THR A 73 -6.52 0.77 0.21
N ALA A 74 -6.69 1.79 -0.63
CA ALA A 74 -5.64 2.77 -0.85
C ALA A 74 -5.18 3.34 0.50
N ALA A 75 -3.88 3.54 0.64
CA ALA A 75 -3.28 4.07 1.85
C ALA A 75 -3.08 5.58 1.75
N VAL A 76 -2.96 6.23 2.90
CA VAL A 76 -2.38 7.57 3.03
C VAL A 76 -1.09 7.48 3.84
N VAL A 77 -0.12 8.33 3.51
CA VAL A 77 1.18 8.37 4.19
C VAL A 77 1.49 9.80 4.64
N GLU A 78 1.69 9.99 5.94
CA GLU A 78 2.04 11.28 6.56
C GLU A 78 3.02 11.02 7.70
N ASP A 79 4.11 11.81 7.79
CA ASP A 79 5.09 11.74 8.89
C ASP A 79 5.61 10.34 9.24
N GLY A 80 5.84 9.50 8.22
CA GLY A 80 6.35 8.13 8.40
C GLY A 80 5.31 7.12 8.89
N LEU A 81 4.03 7.49 8.91
CA LEU A 81 2.90 6.63 9.21
C LEU A 81 2.12 6.32 7.94
N ILE A 82 1.70 5.06 7.81
CA ILE A 82 0.86 4.54 6.74
C ILE A 82 -0.48 4.20 7.36
N ALA A 83 -1.57 4.76 6.84
CA ALA A 83 -2.93 4.43 7.28
C ALA A 83 -3.75 3.86 6.12
N TYR A 84 -4.48 2.77 6.37
CA TYR A 84 -5.42 2.15 5.44
C TYR A 84 -6.55 1.45 6.19
N ASN A 85 -7.67 1.22 5.51
CA ASN A 85 -8.81 0.48 6.04
C ASN A 85 -8.88 -0.93 5.44
N THR A 86 -9.65 -1.83 6.04
CA THR A 86 -9.96 -3.19 5.57
C THR A 86 -11.48 -3.36 5.36
N GLN A 87 -11.95 -4.45 4.73
CA GLN A 87 -13.39 -4.61 4.50
C GLN A 87 -14.19 -4.85 5.77
N GLY A 88 -13.60 -5.47 6.79
CA GLY A 88 -14.12 -5.57 8.15
C GLY A 88 -13.93 -4.31 8.98
N CYS A 89 -13.65 -3.17 8.32
CA CYS A 89 -13.80 -1.83 8.88
C CYS A 89 -12.79 -1.54 10.00
N SER A 90 -11.61 -2.16 9.90
CA SER A 90 -10.48 -1.87 10.75
C SER A 90 -9.58 -0.84 10.08
N LEU A 91 -9.47 0.34 10.68
CA LEU A 91 -8.42 1.29 10.36
C LEU A 91 -7.12 0.80 11.02
N GLU A 92 -6.14 0.48 10.19
CA GLU A 92 -4.81 0.06 10.62
C GLU A 92 -3.81 1.18 10.32
N VAL A 93 -2.92 1.44 11.28
CA VAL A 93 -1.80 2.35 11.08
C VAL A 93 -0.49 1.68 11.43
N LEU A 94 0.44 1.74 10.48
CA LEU A 94 1.77 1.18 10.57
C LEU A 94 2.82 2.29 10.43
N THR A 95 4.01 2.08 10.97
CA THR A 95 5.18 2.85 10.54
C THR A 95 5.61 2.39 9.14
N THR A 96 6.41 3.19 8.46
CA THR A 96 7.01 2.81 7.16
C THR A 96 7.88 1.55 7.22
N GLU A 97 8.30 1.14 8.42
CA GLU A 97 9.05 -0.09 8.75
C GLU A 97 8.13 -1.25 9.12
N ARG A 98 6.82 -1.16 8.85
CA ARG A 98 5.82 -2.21 9.08
C ARG A 98 5.61 -2.53 10.56
N LYS A 99 5.78 -1.56 11.46
CA LYS A 99 5.42 -1.72 12.88
C LYS A 99 4.00 -1.19 13.09
N SER A 100 3.12 -1.99 13.68
CA SER A 100 1.78 -1.50 14.04
C SER A 100 1.89 -0.42 15.11
N VAL A 101 1.22 0.70 14.88
CA VAL A 101 1.14 1.84 15.81
C VAL A 101 -0.21 1.83 16.51
N TRP A 102 -1.30 1.69 15.76
CA TRP A 102 -2.64 1.58 16.30
C TRP A 102 -3.58 0.84 15.34
N ARG A 103 -4.70 0.41 15.90
CA ARG A 103 -5.82 -0.19 15.17
C ARG A 103 -7.13 0.24 15.82
N LEU A 104 -8.11 0.60 15.00
CA LEU A 104 -9.45 0.93 15.45
C LEU A 104 -10.49 0.26 14.56
N TRP A 105 -11.46 -0.43 15.16
CA TRP A 105 -12.65 -0.89 14.44
C TRP A 105 -13.69 0.22 14.40
N LEU A 106 -14.05 0.67 13.20
CA LEU A 106 -14.91 1.85 13.00
C LEU A 106 -16.41 1.53 13.04
N GLY A 107 -16.77 0.24 12.93
CA GLY A 107 -18.17 -0.20 12.92
C GLY A 107 -18.87 0.02 11.57
N ASP A 108 -19.73 -0.95 11.20
CA ASP A 108 -20.45 -1.09 9.92
C ASP A 108 -19.61 -0.91 8.64
N ARG A 109 -20.10 -1.40 7.49
CA ARG A 109 -19.33 -1.52 6.23
C ARG A 109 -18.83 -0.17 5.69
N LEU A 110 -17.66 0.26 6.14
CA LEU A 110 -16.92 1.39 5.61
C LEU A 110 -15.80 0.87 4.71
N LEU A 111 -15.88 1.22 3.42
CA LEU A 111 -14.84 0.97 2.42
C LEU A 111 -14.16 2.29 2.00
N SER A 112 -14.31 3.33 2.82
CA SER A 112 -13.69 4.63 2.58
C SER A 112 -12.17 4.54 2.74
N MET A 113 -11.47 5.30 1.90
CA MET A 113 -10.02 5.47 1.98
C MET A 113 -9.73 6.58 2.99
N PRO A 114 -8.76 6.41 3.90
CA PRO A 114 -8.42 7.44 4.86
C PRO A 114 -7.87 8.70 4.17
N ALA A 115 -8.15 9.85 4.77
CA ALA A 115 -7.42 11.08 4.53
C ALA A 115 -6.60 11.43 5.78
N SER A 116 -5.41 12.03 5.59
CA SER A 116 -4.62 12.56 6.71
C SER A 116 -4.36 14.05 6.56
N CYS A 117 -4.29 14.75 7.68
CA CYS A 117 -3.83 16.13 7.74
C CYS A 117 -3.43 16.48 9.16
N ALA A 118 -2.23 17.06 9.32
CA ALA A 118 -1.73 17.60 10.58
C ALA A 118 -1.77 16.57 11.73
N GLY A 119 -1.31 15.34 11.46
CA GLY A 119 -1.20 14.27 12.44
C GLY A 119 -2.53 13.62 12.81
N ARG A 120 -3.58 13.80 11.99
CA ARG A 120 -4.90 13.20 12.19
C ARG A 120 -5.29 12.37 10.98
N VAL A 121 -6.03 11.29 11.22
CA VAL A 121 -6.66 10.47 10.18
C VAL A 121 -8.17 10.69 10.22
N TYR A 122 -8.75 10.97 9.06
CA TYR A 122 -10.17 11.23 8.86
C TYR A 122 -10.79 10.08 8.06
N MET A 123 -11.95 9.62 8.51
CA MET A 123 -12.73 8.54 7.92
C MET A 123 -14.19 8.97 7.82
N THR A 124 -14.88 8.46 6.80
CA THR A 124 -16.32 8.62 6.59
C THR A 124 -17.02 7.29 6.75
#